data_AF-A0A1I5Y6Z1-F1
#
_entry.id   AF-A0A1I5Y6Z1-F1
#
_cell.length_a   1.000
_cell.length_b   1.000
_cell.length_c   1.000
_cell.angle_alpha   90.00
_cell.angle_beta   90.00
_cell.angle_gamma   90.00
#
_symmetry.space_group_name_H-M   'P 1'
#
loop_
_entity.id
_entity.type
_entity.pdbx_description
1 polymer ?
#
loop_
_entity_poly.entity_id
_entity_poly.type
_entity_poly.pdbx_seq_one_letter_code
_entity_poly.pdbx_strand_id
1 'polypeptide(L)'
;MVRISEKAYRLSLLRVKMGTEEYRRIASQRAGIEGIPSVLRRKYKVDFMPVRGLLRSKLWFGFKIAAMNFKSLLKWIKKDPKNRLTPSFLHSFLYLCSSVWLFFDNRFKKFYLEPILFVG
;
A
#
# COMPACT_ATOMS: atom_id res chain seq x y z
N MET A 1 32.02 6.42 41.30
CA MET A 1 32.05 5.22 40.43
C MET A 1 30.74 5.16 39.64
N VAL A 2 30.77 5.29 38.32
CA VAL A 2 29.55 5.23 37.48
C VAL A 2 29.19 3.77 37.26
N ARG A 3 28.00 3.33 37.70
CA ARG A 3 27.50 1.97 37.46
C ARG A 3 26.71 1.94 36.16
N ILE A 4 27.27 1.36 35.10
CA ILE A 4 26.56 1.16 33.83
C ILE A 4 25.95 -0.24 33.83
N SER A 5 24.61 -0.30 33.74
CA SER A 5 23.89 -1.57 33.54
C SER A 5 24.11 -2.07 32.11
N GLU A 6 24.21 -3.38 31.92
CA GLU A 6 24.32 -4.01 30.60
C GLU A 6 23.18 -3.56 29.65
N LYS A 7 21.97 -3.38 30.19
CA LYS A 7 20.82 -2.87 29.43
C LYS A 7 21.08 -1.47 28.88
N ALA A 8 21.68 -0.60 29.70
CA ALA A 8 22.01 0.77 29.29
C ALA A 8 23.07 0.80 28.19
N TYR A 9 24.06 -0.10 28.27
CA TYR A 9 25.08 -0.27 27.23
C TYR A 9 24.48 -0.79 25.90
N ARG A 10 23.63 -1.81 25.93
CA ARG A 10 22.96 -2.32 24.72
C ARG A 10 22.07 -1.24 24.05
N LEU A 11 21.37 -0.44 24.86
CA LEU A 11 20.55 0.67 24.37
C LEU A 11 21.39 1.78 23.71
N SER A 12 22.59 2.09 24.24
CA SER A 12 23.46 3.10 23.63
C SER A 12 23.99 2.62 22.27
N LEU A 13 24.41 1.36 22.17
CA LEU A 13 24.82 0.75 20.90
C LEU A 13 23.69 0.76 19.86
N LEU A 14 22.46 0.44 20.29
CA LEU A 14 21.29 0.52 19.42
C LEU A 14 21.07 1.94 18.92
N ARG A 15 21.15 2.96 19.79
CA ARG A 15 20.99 4.37 19.39
C ARG A 15 22.02 4.81 18.36
N VAL A 16 23.28 4.40 18.54
CA VAL A 16 24.35 4.66 17.55
C VAL A 16 23.99 4.01 16.21
N LYS A 17 23.56 2.74 16.21
CA LYS A 17 23.09 2.04 15.01
C LYS A 17 21.90 2.75 14.34
N MET A 18 20.93 3.21 15.13
CA MET A 18 19.76 3.94 14.62
C MET A 18 20.12 5.31 14.03
N GLY A 19 21.22 5.92 14.45
CA GLY A 19 21.72 7.19 13.91
C GLY A 19 22.32 7.09 12.51
N THR A 20 22.73 5.88 12.09
CA THR A 20 23.28 5.65 10.75
C THR A 20 22.25 5.99 9.66
N GLU A 21 22.73 6.57 8.55
CA GLU A 21 21.85 6.93 7.42
C GLU A 21 21.19 5.68 6.81
N GLU A 22 21.91 4.57 6.75
CA GLU A 22 21.37 3.30 6.26
C GLU A 22 20.17 2.83 7.10
N TYR A 23 20.29 2.87 8.43
CA TYR A 23 19.20 2.49 9.31
C TYR A 23 17.99 3.41 9.12
N ARG A 24 18.21 4.73 9.05
CA ARG A 24 17.15 5.72 8.83
C ARG A 24 16.41 5.47 7.51
N ARG A 25 17.14 5.17 6.43
CA ARG A 25 16.55 4.84 5.12
C ARG A 25 15.64 3.61 5.19
N ILE A 26 16.12 2.51 5.80
CA ILE A 26 15.34 1.27 5.92
C ILE A 26 14.13 1.48 6.85
N ALA A 27 14.32 2.17 7.97
CA ALA A 27 13.23 2.47 8.91
C ALA A 27 12.13 3.32 8.25
N SER A 28 12.51 4.33 7.45
CA SER A 28 11.54 5.13 6.70
C SER A 28 10.74 4.32 5.69
N GLN A 29 11.37 3.35 5.01
CA GLN A 29 10.66 2.46 4.08
C GLN A 29 9.65 1.58 4.82
N ARG A 30 10.04 1.01 5.96
CA ARG A 30 9.14 0.20 6.81
C ARG A 30 7.96 1.02 7.32
N ALA A 31 8.22 2.23 7.82
CA ALA A 31 7.15 3.14 8.26
C ALA A 31 6.15 3.44 7.13
N GLY A 32 6.63 3.55 5.88
CA GLY A 32 5.78 3.67 4.70
C GLY A 32 4.89 2.45 4.47
N ILE A 33 5.46 1.24 4.53
CA ILE A 33 4.75 -0.04 4.34
C ILE A 33 3.74 -0.28 5.47
N GLU A 34 4.18 -0.16 6.72
CA GLU A 34 3.36 -0.37 7.93
C GLU A 34 2.26 0.68 8.08
N GLY A 35 2.46 1.88 7.50
CA GLY A 35 1.46 2.93 7.45
C GLY A 35 0.26 2.60 6.55
N ILE A 36 0.43 1.75 5.53
CA ILE A 36 -0.63 1.42 4.56
C ILE A 36 -1.84 0.76 5.25
N PRO A 37 -1.69 -0.35 6.01
CA PRO A 37 -2.81 -0.93 6.76
C PRO A 37 -3.51 0.07 7.69
N SER A 38 -2.76 0.93 8.37
CA SER A 38 -3.31 1.96 9.27
C SER A 38 -4.21 2.95 8.53
N VAL A 39 -3.79 3.43 7.36
CA VAL A 39 -4.60 4.33 6.52
C VAL A 39 -5.85 3.63 5.99
N LEU A 40 -5.71 2.39 5.55
CA LEU A 40 -6.83 1.60 5.05
C LEU A 40 -7.91 1.38 6.11
N ARG A 41 -7.52 1.07 7.35
CA ARG A 41 -8.46 0.94 8.47
C ARG A 41 -9.09 2.27 8.87
N ARG A 42 -8.29 3.31 9.11
CA ARG A 42 -8.79 4.58 9.64
C ARG A 42 -9.59 5.39 8.63
N LYS A 43 -9.08 5.51 7.39
CA LYS A 43 -9.63 6.40 6.36
C LYS A 43 -10.57 5.69 5.39
N TYR A 44 -10.20 4.48 4.97
CA TYR A 44 -11.00 3.72 4.01
C TYR A 44 -11.94 2.72 4.67
N LYS A 45 -11.91 2.54 6.00
CA LYS A 45 -12.81 1.66 6.76
C LYS A 45 -12.87 0.25 6.16
N VAL A 46 -11.72 -0.37 5.95
CA VAL A 46 -11.65 -1.75 5.40
C VAL A 46 -12.23 -2.79 6.37
N ASP A 47 -12.22 -2.52 7.67
CA ASP A 47 -12.77 -3.45 8.68
C ASP A 47 -14.31 -3.48 8.68
N PHE A 48 -14.96 -2.39 8.23
CA PHE A 48 -16.42 -2.22 8.22
C PHE A 48 -17.00 -2.27 6.79
N MET A 49 -16.50 -3.17 5.94
CA MET A 49 -17.03 -3.32 4.58
C MET A 49 -18.41 -3.99 4.59
N PRO A 50 -19.43 -3.44 3.91
CA PRO A 50 -20.78 -4.00 3.88
C PRO A 50 -20.93 -5.13 2.85
N VAL A 51 -19.86 -5.90 2.61
CA VAL A 51 -19.87 -7.08 1.75
C VAL A 51 -19.43 -8.31 2.49
N ARG A 52 -20.07 -9.41 2.11
CA ARG A 52 -19.78 -10.76 2.57
C ARG A 52 -19.31 -11.60 1.37
N GLY A 53 -18.55 -12.64 1.66
CA GLY A 53 -17.95 -13.51 0.66
C GLY A 53 -16.60 -13.00 0.15
N LEU A 54 -15.66 -13.92 -0.02
CA LEU A 54 -14.27 -13.64 -0.37
C LEU A 54 -14.13 -12.73 -1.60
N LEU A 55 -14.97 -12.96 -2.61
CA LEU A 55 -14.85 -12.35 -3.92
C LEU A 55 -15.29 -10.88 -3.93
N ARG A 56 -16.48 -10.62 -3.37
CA ARG A 56 -17.02 -9.25 -3.22
C ARG A 56 -16.15 -8.42 -2.28
N SER A 57 -15.68 -9.02 -1.18
CA SER A 57 -14.74 -8.37 -0.26
C SER A 57 -13.40 -8.08 -0.93
N LYS A 58 -12.91 -8.98 -1.80
CA LYS A 58 -11.72 -8.74 -2.62
C LYS A 58 -11.95 -7.52 -3.51
N LEU A 59 -12.95 -7.52 -4.41
CA LEU A 59 -13.29 -6.36 -5.26
C LEU A 59 -13.33 -5.04 -4.49
N TRP A 60 -14.09 -5.00 -3.39
CA TRP A 60 -14.29 -3.78 -2.61
C TRP A 60 -12.99 -3.28 -1.99
N PHE A 61 -12.18 -4.21 -1.46
CA PHE A 61 -10.86 -3.88 -0.95
C PHE A 61 -9.96 -3.31 -2.06
N GLY A 62 -9.98 -3.92 -3.26
CA GLY A 62 -9.26 -3.42 -4.44
C GLY A 62 -9.64 -1.98 -4.80
N PHE A 63 -10.94 -1.65 -4.82
CA PHE A 63 -11.39 -0.27 -5.06
C PHE A 63 -10.91 0.71 -3.98
N LYS A 64 -10.84 0.30 -2.71
CA LYS A 64 -10.29 1.13 -1.63
C LYS A 64 -8.80 1.41 -1.83
N ILE A 65 -8.04 0.42 -2.26
CA ILE A 65 -6.61 0.57 -2.63
C ILE A 65 -6.47 1.52 -3.84
N ALA A 66 -7.27 1.33 -4.88
CA ALA A 66 -7.27 2.19 -6.06
C ALA A 66 -7.57 3.66 -5.69
N ALA A 67 -8.57 3.89 -4.84
CA ALA A 67 -8.91 5.23 -4.35
C ALA A 67 -7.79 5.86 -3.50
N MET A 68 -7.00 5.07 -2.77
CA MET A 68 -5.82 5.53 -2.05
C MET A 68 -4.72 5.99 -3.01
N ASN A 69 -4.41 5.16 -4.01
CA ASN A 69 -3.38 5.47 -4.99
C ASN A 69 -3.77 6.66 -5.88
N PHE A 70 -5.05 6.75 -6.27
CA PHE A 70 -5.58 7.88 -7.04
C PHE A 70 -5.48 9.20 -6.25
N LYS A 71 -5.73 9.19 -4.94
CA LYS A 71 -5.52 10.37 -4.10
C LYS A 71 -4.06 10.83 -4.11
N SER A 72 -3.10 9.91 -4.06
CA SER A 72 -1.66 10.22 -4.13
C SER A 72 -1.29 10.81 -5.49
N LEU A 73 -1.81 10.23 -6.58
CA LEU A 73 -1.65 10.74 -7.94
C LEU A 73 -2.18 12.17 -8.08
N LEU A 74 -3.41 12.43 -7.61
CA LEU A 74 -4.01 13.78 -7.62
C LEU A 74 -3.19 14.78 -6.79
N LYS A 75 -2.66 14.36 -5.64
CA LYS A 75 -1.80 15.23 -4.81
C LYS A 75 -0.52 15.61 -5.57
N TRP A 76 0.07 14.66 -6.30
CA TRP A 76 1.26 14.90 -7.11
C TRP A 76 0.97 15.85 -8.29
N ILE A 77 -0.16 15.68 -8.97
CA ILE A 77 -0.63 16.59 -10.03
C ILE A 77 -0.89 18.00 -9.50
N LYS A 78 -1.48 18.11 -8.30
CA LYS A 78 -1.76 19.41 -7.68
C LYS A 78 -0.48 20.15 -7.25
N LYS A 79 0.60 19.41 -6.93
CA LYS A 79 1.87 20.01 -6.48
C LYS A 79 2.56 20.80 -7.60
N ASP A 80 2.49 20.34 -8.83
CA ASP A 80 3.04 21.06 -9.99
C ASP A 80 2.16 20.78 -11.24
N PRO A 81 1.54 21.81 -11.85
CA PRO A 81 0.73 21.64 -13.05
C PRO A 81 1.47 21.05 -14.25
N LYS A 82 2.81 21.20 -14.33
CA LYS A 82 3.63 20.64 -15.40
C LYS A 82 3.60 19.11 -15.42
N ASN A 83 3.33 18.49 -14.28
CA ASN A 83 3.19 17.04 -14.11
C ASN A 83 1.96 16.45 -14.81
N ARG A 84 1.04 17.26 -15.35
CA ARG A 84 -0.18 16.78 -16.02
C ARG A 84 0.07 16.15 -17.38
N LEU A 85 1.13 16.58 -18.08
CA LEU A 85 1.38 16.25 -19.50
C LEU A 85 2.71 15.51 -19.71
N THR A 86 3.29 14.95 -18.65
CA THR A 86 4.57 14.24 -18.73
C THR A 86 4.39 12.75 -19.06
N PRO A 87 5.32 12.12 -19.79
CA PRO A 87 5.34 10.65 -19.96
C PRO A 87 5.36 9.88 -18.64
N SER A 88 5.92 10.49 -17.58
CA SER A 88 5.90 9.96 -16.22
C SER A 88 4.50 9.89 -15.60
N PHE A 89 3.58 10.78 -15.99
CA PHE A 89 2.17 10.69 -15.61
C PHE A 89 1.51 9.47 -16.25
N LEU A 90 1.71 9.26 -17.56
CA LEU A 90 1.20 8.07 -18.27
C LEU A 90 1.72 6.78 -17.65
N HIS A 91 3.02 6.71 -17.33
CA HIS A 91 3.59 5.54 -16.66
C HIS A 91 2.97 5.31 -15.27
N SER A 92 2.78 6.37 -14.48
CA SER A 92 2.15 6.29 -13.15
C SER A 92 0.67 5.91 -13.22
N PHE A 93 -0.04 6.39 -14.24
CA PHE A 93 -1.44 6.08 -14.50
C PHE A 93 -1.62 4.65 -15.02
N LEU A 94 -0.76 4.21 -15.95
CA LEU A 94 -0.74 2.82 -16.42
C LEU A 94 -0.36 1.86 -15.30
N TYR A 95 0.55 2.25 -14.40
CA TYR A 95 0.88 1.48 -13.20
C TYR A 95 -0.31 1.38 -12.23
N LEU A 96 -1.09 2.46 -12.08
CA LEU A 96 -2.35 2.43 -11.32
C LEU A 96 -3.35 1.45 -11.95
N CYS A 97 -3.50 1.47 -13.28
CA CYS A 97 -4.38 0.55 -13.99
C CYS A 97 -3.89 -0.91 -13.94
N SER A 98 -2.60 -1.16 -14.06
CA SER A 98 -2.03 -2.51 -14.00
C SER A 98 -2.06 -3.11 -12.60
N SER A 99 -1.85 -2.31 -11.55
CA SER A 99 -1.98 -2.76 -10.16
C SER A 99 -3.43 -3.10 -9.79
N VAL A 100 -4.40 -2.42 -10.41
CA VAL A 100 -5.81 -2.85 -10.35
C VAL A 100 -5.99 -4.14 -11.15
N TRP A 101 -5.46 -4.24 -12.38
CA TRP A 101 -5.59 -5.44 -13.22
C TRP A 101 -5.03 -6.72 -12.58
N LEU A 102 -3.86 -6.66 -11.94
CA LEU A 102 -3.24 -7.79 -11.24
C LEU A 102 -4.09 -8.32 -10.07
N PHE A 103 -4.91 -7.47 -9.48
CA PHE A 103 -5.86 -7.88 -8.45
C PHE A 103 -7.03 -8.71 -9.02
N PHE A 104 -7.38 -8.42 -10.28
CA PHE A 104 -8.43 -9.08 -11.05
C PHE A 104 -7.96 -10.30 -11.85
N ASP A 105 -6.65 -10.51 -12.06
CA ASP A 105 -6.20 -11.59 -12.95
C ASP A 105 -5.97 -12.96 -12.27
N ASN A 106 -6.19 -14.02 -13.07
CA ASN A 106 -6.04 -15.47 -12.86
C ASN A 106 -6.90 -16.20 -11.82
N ARG A 107 -7.50 -15.55 -10.82
CA ARG A 107 -8.46 -16.20 -9.88
C ARG A 107 -9.92 -15.79 -10.07
N PHE A 108 -10.20 -14.72 -10.82
CA PHE A 108 -11.56 -14.31 -11.19
C PHE A 108 -12.10 -15.12 -12.37
N LYS A 109 -11.32 -15.25 -13.45
CA LYS A 109 -11.73 -15.96 -14.67
C LYS A 109 -12.19 -17.39 -14.36
N LYS A 110 -11.41 -18.16 -13.61
CA LYS A 110 -11.75 -19.55 -13.23
C LYS A 110 -13.01 -19.69 -12.37
N PHE A 111 -13.37 -18.67 -11.60
CA PHE A 111 -14.53 -18.72 -10.68
C PHE A 111 -15.81 -18.14 -11.29
N TYR A 112 -15.70 -17.36 -12.37
CA TYR A 112 -16.84 -16.72 -13.04
C TYR A 112 -17.09 -17.24 -14.46
N LEU A 113 -16.07 -17.55 -15.25
CA LEU A 113 -16.26 -18.01 -16.64
C LEU A 113 -16.59 -19.50 -16.70
N GLU A 114 -16.01 -20.33 -15.83
CA GLU A 114 -16.26 -21.78 -15.81
C GLU A 114 -17.69 -22.16 -15.37
N PRO A 115 -18.33 -21.51 -14.37
CA PRO A 115 -19.70 -21.85 -14.00
C PRO A 115 -20.74 -21.27 -14.96
N ILE A 116 -20.42 -20.21 -15.70
CA ILE A 116 -21.33 -19.61 -16.69
C ILE A 116 -21.39 -20.47 -17.97
N LEU A 117 -20.31 -21.18 -18.31
CA LEU A 117 -20.25 -22.10 -19.45
C LEU A 117 -20.86 -23.49 -19.17
N PHE A 118 -21.21 -23.80 -17.92
CA PHE A 118 -21.83 -25.09 -17.53
C PHE A 118 -23.35 -24.99 -17.29
N VAL A 119 -23.91 -23.77 -17.36
CA VAL A 119 -25.36 -23.51 -17.19
C VAL A 119 -25.95 -22.86 -18.46
N GLY A 120 -25.23 -22.94 -19.58
CA GLY A 120 -25.69 -22.56 -20.92
C GLY A 120 -25.93 -23.78 -21.79
#